data_AF-A0A2J7QJA5-F1
#
_entry.id   AF-A0A2J7QJA5-F1
#
_cell.length_a   1.000
_cell.length_b   1.000
_cell.length_c   1.000
_cell.angle_alpha   90.00
_cell.angle_beta   90.00
_cell.angle_gamma   90.00
#
_symmetry.space_group_name_H-M   'P 1'
#
loop_
_entity.id
_entity.type
_entity.pdbx_description
1 polymer ?
#
loop_
_entity_poly.entity_id
_entity_poly.type
_entity_poly.pdbx_seq_one_letter_code
_entity_poly.pdbx_strand_id
1 'polypeptide(L)' 'MHMHMHSREKLFCCDICEKSFSQQSHLKTHQHIHSGEKPFICDVCNKSFSNLKRHQHLHVDACSKS' A
#
# COMPACT_ATOMS: atom_id res chain seq x y z
N MET A 1 2.88 -15.99 24.43
CA MET A 1 4.15 -15.25 24.60
C MET A 1 4.57 -14.78 23.20
N HIS A 2 4.34 -13.51 22.85
CA HIS A 2 4.74 -12.95 21.56
C HIS A 2 5.34 -11.57 21.80
N MET A 3 6.52 -11.50 22.41
CA MET A 3 7.14 -10.21 22.76
C MET A 3 8.68 -10.19 22.74
N HIS A 4 9.40 -11.15 22.14
CA HIS A 4 10.86 -11.19 22.34
C HIS A 4 11.66 -11.54 21.08
N MET A 5 11.78 -10.56 20.17
CA MET A 5 12.91 -10.30 19.24
C MET A 5 12.41 -9.31 18.18
N HIS A 6 12.94 -8.10 17.95
CA HIS A 6 14.32 -7.64 17.99
C HIS A 6 14.40 -6.11 18.10
N SER A 7 15.45 -5.65 18.78
CA SER A 7 16.07 -4.32 18.69
C SER A 7 15.30 -3.12 19.25
N ARG A 8 16.07 -2.22 19.88
CA ARG A 8 15.66 -0.90 20.38
C ARG A 8 15.39 0.10 19.23
N GLU A 9 14.87 -0.37 18.11
CA GLU A 9 14.36 0.44 17.02
C GLU A 9 12.84 0.35 17.10
N LYS A 10 12.19 1.48 17.37
CA LYS A 10 10.73 1.54 17.52
C LYS A 10 10.06 1.15 16.20
N LEU A 11 9.76 -0.13 16.02
CA LEU A 11 9.00 -0.63 14.87
C LEU A 11 7.55 -0.16 14.98
N PHE A 12 6.95 0.14 13.83
CA PHE A 12 5.57 0.56 13.69
C PHE A 12 4.71 -0.68 13.41
N CYS A 13 3.84 -1.06 14.34
CA CYS A 13 3.00 -2.26 14.24
C CYS A 13 1.62 -1.94 13.67
N CYS A 14 1.07 -2.88 12.90
CA CYS A 14 -0.30 -2.82 12.43
C CYS A 14 -1.25 -3.46 13.45
N ASP A 15 -2.22 -2.70 13.95
CA ASP A 15 -3.18 -3.18 14.96
C ASP A 15 -4.18 -4.22 14.42
N ILE A 16 -4.24 -4.41 13.10
CA ILE A 16 -5.21 -5.31 12.43
C ILE A 16 -4.62 -6.70 12.21
N CYS A 17 -3.34 -6.80 11.86
CA CYS A 17 -2.69 -8.08 11.55
C CYS A 17 -1.34 -8.29 12.25
N GLU A 18 -1.03 -7.43 13.22
CA GLU A 18 0.16 -7.48 14.08
C GLU A 18 1.51 -7.46 13.32
N LYS A 19 1.50 -7.08 12.03
CA LYS A 19 2.75 -6.91 11.27
C LYS A 19 3.54 -5.70 11.72
N SER A 20 4.84 -5.88 11.88
CA SER A 20 5.80 -4.84 12.25
C SER A 20 6.52 -4.26 11.03
N PHE A 21 6.71 -2.95 11.01
CA PHE A 21 7.43 -2.22 9.96
C PHE A 21 8.54 -1.35 10.54
N SER A 22 9.66 -1.21 9.84
CA SER A 22 10.76 -0.34 10.26
C SER A 22 10.49 1.15 10.04
N GLN A 23 9.49 1.51 9.24
CA GLN A 23 9.15 2.90 8.92
C GLN A 23 7.65 3.16 9.04
N GLN A 24 7.28 4.34 9.55
CA GLN A 24 5.88 4.75 9.69
C GLN A 24 5.17 4.88 8.33
N SER A 25 5.89 5.36 7.30
CA SER A 25 5.39 5.47 5.92
C SER A 25 4.94 4.11 5.36
N HIS A 26 5.69 3.05 5.66
CA HIS A 26 5.37 1.68 5.28
C HIS A 26 4.15 1.16 6.06
N LEU A 27 4.07 1.40 7.37
CA LEU A 27 2.87 1.05 8.14
C LEU A 27 1.64 1.76 7.59
N LYS A 28 1.73 3.07 7.34
CA LYS A 28 0.62 3.87 6.80
C LYS A 28 0.14 3.33 5.46
N THR A 29 1.07 3.06 4.54
CA THR A 29 0.75 2.45 3.24
C THR A 29 0.15 1.05 3.40
N HIS A 30 0.63 0.27 4.36
CA HIS A 30 0.09 -1.04 4.68
C HIS A 30 -1.34 -0.94 5.22
N GLN A 31 -1.67 0.02 6.09
CA GLN A 31 -3.03 0.19 6.63
C GLN A 31 -4.09 0.40 5.54
N HIS A 32 -3.72 0.98 4.39
CA HIS A 32 -4.65 1.16 3.26
C HIS A 32 -5.16 -0.18 2.70
N ILE A 33 -4.42 -1.28 2.86
CA ILE A 33 -4.89 -2.60 2.39
C ILE A 33 -6.05 -3.13 3.22
N HIS A 34 -6.09 -2.78 4.51
CA HIS A 34 -7.13 -3.22 5.44
C HIS A 34 -8.37 -2.35 5.34
N SER A 35 -8.19 -1.04 5.17
CA SER A 35 -9.30 -0.11 5.01
C SER A 35 -10.02 -0.28 3.67
N GLY A 36 -9.40 -0.96 2.70
CA GLY A 36 -9.89 -1.03 1.32
C GLY A 36 -9.98 0.34 0.65
N GLU A 37 -9.51 1.40 1.32
CA GLU A 37 -9.48 2.76 0.82
C GLU A 37 -8.45 2.82 -0.28
N LYS A 38 -8.94 3.07 -1.48
CA LYS A 38 -8.13 3.26 -2.66
C LYS A 38 -8.23 4.74 -3.01
N PRO A 39 -7.40 5.60 -2.38
CA PRO A 39 -7.53 7.05 -2.49
C PRO A 39 -7.22 7.55 -3.90
N PHE A 40 -6.56 6.73 -4.71
CA PHE A 40 -6.22 7.10 -6.08
C PHE A 40 -7.19 6.46 -7.05
N ILE A 41 -7.95 7.30 -7.74
CA ILE A 41 -8.83 6.89 -8.83
C ILE A 41 -8.04 7.05 -10.13
N CYS A 42 -8.14 6.05 -11.01
CA CYS A 42 -7.58 6.16 -12.34
C CYS A 42 -8.55 6.90 -13.26
N ASP A 43 -8.13 8.03 -13.81
CA ASP A 43 -8.98 8.83 -14.71
C ASP A 43 -9.29 8.12 -16.05
N VAL A 44 -8.51 7.09 -16.42
CA VAL A 44 -8.68 6.35 -17.68
C VAL A 44 -9.75 5.27 -17.58
N CYS A 45 -9.79 4.50 -16.49
CA CYS A 45 -10.74 3.39 -16.33
C CYS A 45 -11.68 3.54 -15.13
N ASN A 46 -11.61 4.68 -14.44
CA ASN A 46 -12.40 5.07 -13.28
C ASN A 46 -12.38 4.04 -12.12
N LYS A 47 -11.30 3.25 -12.04
CA LYS A 47 -11.09 2.27 -10.96
C LYS A 47 -10.17 2.84 -9.90
N SER A 48 -10.48 2.54 -8.65
CA SER A 48 -9.65 2.93 -7.52
C SER A 48 -8.50 1.94 -7.32
N PHE A 49 -7.30 2.45 -7.00
CA PHE A 49 -6.07 1.69 -6.73
C PHE A 49 -5.30 2.24 -5.51
N SER A 50 -4.51 1.38 -4.87
CA SER A 50 -3.59 1.75 -3.79
C SER A 50 -2.28 2.37 -4.30
N ASN A 51 -1.93 2.14 -5.57
CA ASN A 51 -0.76 2.74 -6.22
C ASN A 51 -1.08 3.04 -7.69
N LEU A 52 -1.43 4.31 -7.95
CA LEU A 52 -1.83 4.77 -9.28
C LEU A 52 -0.68 4.81 -10.28
N LYS A 53 0.54 5.17 -9.86
CA LYS A 53 1.70 5.25 -10.76
C LYS A 53 2.01 3.92 -11.44
N ARG A 54 1.97 2.82 -10.67
CA ARG A 54 2.15 1.47 -11.22
C ARG A 54 0.99 1.07 -12.13
N HIS A 55 -0.24 1.45 -11.79
CA HIS A 55 -1.41 1.15 -12.61
C HIS A 55 -1.42 1.95 -13.92
N GLN A 56 -1.00 3.21 -13.90
CA GLN A 56 -0.95 4.08 -15.06
C GLN A 56 -0.08 3.53 -16.19
N HIS A 57 1.00 2.81 -15.87
CA HIS A 57 1.85 2.18 -16.89
C HIS A 57 1.07 1.20 -17.77
N LEU A 58 0.09 0.49 -17.21
CA LEU A 58 -0.77 -0.43 -17.96
C LEU A 58 -1.67 0.29 -18.99
N HIS A 59 -1.92 1.59 -18.81
CA HIS A 59 -2.63 2.42 -19.79
C HIS A 59 -1.69 3.00 -20.84
N VAL A 60 -0.42 3.21 -20.51
CA VAL A 60 0.60 3.65 -21.47
C VAL A 60 0.87 2.55 -22.51
N ASP A 61 0.91 1.29 -22.07
CA ASP A 61 1.00 0.12 -22.96
C ASP A 61 -0.30 -0.13 -23.78
N ALA A 62 -1.41 0.54 -23.46
CA ALA A 62 -2.65 0.46 -24.23
C ALA A 62 -2.63 1.36 -25.48
N CYS A 63 -1.64 2.26 -25.62
CA CYS A 63 -1.42 3.06 -26.83
C CYS A 63 -0.68 2.26 -27.92
N SER A 64 -1.23 1.11 -28.31
CA SER A 64 -0.85 0.37 -29.52
C SER A 64 -2.03 -0.33 -30.19
N LYS A 65 -3.27 0.11 -29.90
CA LYS A 65 -4.47 -0.36 -30.60
C LYS A 65 -5.37 0.82 -30.97
N SER A 66 -4.95 1.62 -31.93
CA SER A 66 -5.84 2.36 -32.83
C SER A 66 -5.31 2.24 -34.24
#